data_AF-A0A2V7H2H5-F1
#
_entry.id   AF-A0A2V7H2H5-F1
#
_cell.length_a   1.000
_cell.length_b   1.000
_cell.length_c   1.000
_cell.angle_alpha   90.00
_cell.angle_beta   90.00
_cell.angle_gamma   90.00
#
_symmetry.space_group_name_H-M   'P 1'
#
loop_
_entity.id
_entity.type
_entity.pdbx_description
1 polymer ?
#
loop_
_entity_poly.entity_id
_entity_poly.type
_entity_poly.pdbx_seq_one_letter_code
_entity_poly.pdbx_strand_id
1 'polypeptide(L)'
;MTGVIDDAVARLAALFAAARRPVILTGAGVSTESGIPDFRSPGGVWDRYAPGDLTWQQFIGGVEGRRRYWEVGRRVYPVIRDAKPNAAHIAVAT
;
A
#
# COMPACT_ATOMS: atom_id res chain seq x y z
N MET A 1 -6.76 25.89 -4.25
CA MET A 1 -6.44 24.54 -3.75
C MET A 1 -4.94 24.32 -3.58
N THR A 2 -4.08 24.86 -4.44
CA THR A 2 -2.61 24.79 -4.33
C THR A 2 -2.07 25.37 -3.02
N GLY A 3 -2.47 26.59 -2.64
CA GLY A 3 -1.96 27.22 -1.40
C GLY A 3 -2.19 26.44 -0.10
N VAL A 4 -3.31 25.70 0.01
CA VAL A 4 -3.58 24.86 1.20
C VAL A 4 -2.65 23.65 1.26
N ILE A 5 -2.31 23.06 0.11
CA ILE A 5 -1.37 21.94 0.03
C ILE A 5 0.04 22.45 0.32
N ASP A 6 0.43 23.58 -0.26
CA ASP A 6 1.75 24.18 -0.06
C ASP A 6 1.99 24.51 1.43
N ASP A 7 0.98 25.06 2.11
CA ASP A 7 1.02 25.32 3.56
C ASP A 7 1.16 24.03 4.38
N ALA A 8 0.42 22.97 4.01
CA ALA A 8 0.51 21.68 4.69
C ALA A 8 1.89 21.02 4.52
N VAL A 9 2.48 21.11 3.33
CA VAL A 9 3.83 20.62 3.04
C VAL A 9 4.87 21.39 3.84
N ALA A 10 4.79 22.72 3.86
CA ALA A 10 5.71 23.57 4.64
C ALA A 10 5.65 23.24 6.14
N ARG A 11 4.44 23.03 6.68
CA ARG A 11 4.25 22.63 8.08
C ARG A 11 4.83 21.24 8.37
N LEU A 12 4.63 20.26 7.49
CA LEU A 12 5.19 18.92 7.65
C LEU A 12 6.73 18.96 7.64
N ALA A 13 7.32 19.72 6.72
CA ALA A 13 8.77 19.88 6.63
C ALA A 13 9.36 20.48 7.92
N ALA A 14 8.72 21.50 8.49
CA ALA A 14 9.14 22.10 9.75
C ALA A 14 9.07 21.10 10.92
N LEU A 15 8.01 20.28 10.99
CA LEU A 15 7.89 19.23 12.02
C LEU A 15 8.96 18.16 11.88
N PHE A 16 9.27 17.74 10.65
CA PHE A 16 10.34 16.78 10.36
C PHE A 16 11.72 17.33 10.75
N ALA A 17 12.03 18.58 10.39
CA ALA A 17 13.31 19.21 10.71
C ALA A 17 13.54 19.38 12.23
N ALA A 18 12.47 19.59 13.00
CA ALA A 18 12.55 19.69 14.46
C ALA A 18 12.62 18.33 15.17
N ALA A 19 12.29 17.22 14.49
CA ALA A 19 12.24 15.90 15.09
C ALA A 19 13.64 15.29 15.25
N ARG A 20 14.00 14.87 16.47
CA ARG A 20 15.25 14.14 16.72
C ARG A 20 15.25 12.70 16.18
N ARG A 21 14.08 12.06 16.17
CA ARG A 21 13.90 10.65 15.79
C ARG A 21 12.54 10.46 15.10
N PRO A 22 12.37 10.92 13.85
CA PRO A 22 11.12 10.76 13.14
C PRO A 22 10.82 9.28 12.89
N VAL A 23 9.53 8.92 12.90
CA VAL A 23 9.02 7.59 12.54
C VAL A 23 8.02 7.77 11.42
N ILE A 24 8.18 6.99 10.35
CA ILE A 24 7.31 7.04 9.17
C ILE A 24 6.47 5.76 9.15
N LEU A 25 5.16 5.92 9.31
CA LEU A 25 4.19 4.84 9.15
C LEU A 25 3.62 4.89 7.74
N THR A 26 3.82 3.83 6.96
CA THR A 26 3.28 3.71 5.61
C THR A 26 2.20 2.64 5.54
N GLY A 27 1.38 2.72 4.51
CA GLY A 27 0.43 1.67 4.12
C GLY A 27 0.47 1.45 2.62
N ALA A 28 -0.41 0.60 2.08
CA ALA A 28 -0.44 0.26 0.66
C ALA A 28 -0.52 1.48 -0.28
N GLY A 29 -1.12 2.59 0.19
CA GLY A 29 -1.20 3.86 -0.55
C GLY A 29 0.15 4.40 -1.02
N VAL A 30 1.26 4.14 -0.31
CA VAL A 30 2.60 4.59 -0.72
C VAL A 30 3.09 3.90 -2.00
N SER A 31 2.53 2.72 -2.34
CA SER A 31 2.97 1.90 -3.46
C SER A 31 2.02 1.94 -4.67
N THR A 32 0.95 2.73 -4.62
CA THR A 32 0.03 2.91 -5.76
C THR A 32 0.74 3.52 -6.97
N GLU A 33 1.61 4.51 -6.74
CA GLU A 33 2.47 5.10 -7.77
C GLU A 33 3.53 4.12 -8.31
N SER A 34 3.78 3.00 -7.61
CA SER A 34 4.60 1.88 -8.11
C SER A 34 3.78 0.87 -8.92
N GLY A 35 2.50 1.14 -9.17
CA GLY A 35 1.58 0.24 -9.88
C GLY A 35 0.95 -0.86 -9.03
N ILE A 36 1.25 -0.92 -7.73
CA ILE A 36 0.66 -1.91 -6.82
C ILE A 36 -0.68 -1.36 -6.31
N PRO A 37 -1.82 -2.00 -6.62
CA PRO A 37 -3.12 -1.52 -6.15
C PRO A 37 -3.17 -1.56 -4.62
N ASP A 38 -3.74 -0.52 -4.02
CA ASP A 38 -4.10 -0.59 -2.62
C ASP A 38 -5.39 -1.41 -2.42
N PHE A 39 -5.83 -1.49 -1.17
CA PHE A 39 -7.01 -2.28 -0.82
C PHE A 39 -8.34 -1.54 -1.02
N ARG A 40 -8.38 -0.20 -0.88
CA ARG A 40 -9.61 0.56 -0.59
C ARG A 40 -9.94 1.66 -1.60
N SER A 41 -8.97 2.14 -2.37
CA SER A 41 -9.19 3.11 -3.43
C SER A 41 -10.03 2.48 -4.55
N PRO A 42 -10.73 3.30 -5.36
CA PRO A 42 -11.47 2.80 -6.52
C PRO A 42 -10.59 1.94 -7.44
N GLY A 43 -11.06 0.73 -7.76
CA GLY A 43 -10.33 -0.27 -8.53
C GLY A 43 -9.34 -1.12 -7.71
N GLY A 44 -9.29 -0.92 -6.39
CA GLY A 44 -8.43 -1.63 -5.45
C GLY A 44 -8.80 -3.10 -5.23
N VAL A 45 -8.07 -3.77 -4.34
CA VAL A 45 -8.23 -5.22 -4.11
C VAL A 45 -9.65 -5.57 -3.64
N TRP A 46 -10.27 -4.74 -2.78
CA TRP A 46 -11.61 -5.03 -2.22
C TRP A 46 -12.77 -4.77 -3.18
N ASP A 47 -12.53 -4.11 -4.31
CA ASP A 47 -13.53 -4.04 -5.39
C ASP A 47 -13.62 -5.36 -6.16
N ARG A 48 -12.61 -6.24 -6.03
CA ARG A 48 -12.55 -7.53 -6.76
C ARG A 48 -12.66 -8.76 -5.88
N TYR A 49 -12.30 -8.66 -4.60
CA TYR A 49 -12.30 -9.78 -3.65
C TYR A 49 -12.91 -9.35 -2.32
N ALA A 50 -13.63 -10.23 -1.63
CA ALA A 50 -14.12 -9.88 -0.31
C ALA A 50 -12.96 -9.90 0.71
N PRO A 51 -12.87 -8.95 1.65
CA PRO A 51 -11.84 -8.94 2.69
C PRO A 51 -11.74 -10.26 3.47
N GLY A 52 -12.88 -10.93 3.66
CA GLY A 52 -12.98 -12.22 4.35
C GLY A 52 -12.30 -13.38 3.60
N ASP A 53 -12.22 -13.32 2.27
CA ASP A 53 -11.72 -14.42 1.42
C ASP A 53 -10.22 -14.67 1.57
N LEU A 54 -9.47 -13.65 2.01
CA LEU A 54 -8.01 -13.69 2.14
C LEU A 54 -7.54 -13.77 3.60
N THR A 55 -8.44 -14.14 4.51
CA THR A 55 -8.10 -14.30 5.93
C THR A 55 -7.29 -15.57 6.17
N TRP A 56 -6.51 -15.57 7.24
CA TRP A 56 -5.80 -16.75 7.73
C TRP A 56 -6.75 -17.94 7.95
N GLN A 57 -7.90 -17.68 8.56
CA GLN A 57 -8.93 -18.68 8.86
C GLN A 57 -9.44 -19.36 7.58
N GLN A 58 -9.69 -18.59 6.50
CA GLN A 58 -10.07 -19.17 5.22
C GLN A 58 -8.94 -20.02 4.64
N PHE A 59 -7.69 -19.55 4.72
CA PHE A 59 -6.54 -20.28 4.19
C PHE A 59 -6.34 -21.66 4.86
N ILE A 60 -6.42 -21.73 6.19
CA ILE A 60 -6.26 -23.01 6.90
C ILE A 60 -7.52 -23.88 6.91
N GLY A 61 -8.69 -23.29 6.66
CA GLY A 61 -9.99 -23.95 6.75
C GLY A 61 -10.22 -25.04 5.69
N GLY A 62 -9.45 -25.07 4.60
CA GLY A 62 -9.56 -26.14 3.60
C GLY A 62 -8.84 -25.88 2.29
N VAL A 63 -8.94 -26.85 1.38
CA VAL A 63 -8.32 -26.77 0.04
C VAL A 63 -8.89 -25.60 -0.77
N GLU A 64 -10.18 -25.33 -0.66
CA GLU A 64 -10.83 -24.23 -1.40
C GLU A 64 -10.33 -22.85 -0.98
N GLY A 65 -10.10 -22.61 0.33
CA GLY A 65 -9.51 -21.36 0.80
C GLY A 65 -8.08 -21.16 0.29
N ARG A 66 -7.27 -22.24 0.27
CA ARG A 66 -5.93 -22.19 -0.34
C ARG A 66 -5.98 -21.95 -1.85
N ARG A 67 -6.93 -22.56 -2.56
CA ARG A 67 -7.12 -22.32 -4.01
C ARG A 67 -7.43 -20.85 -4.29
N ARG A 68 -8.37 -20.23 -3.55
CA ARG A 68 -8.69 -18.81 -3.67
C ARG A 68 -7.49 -17.91 -3.38
N TYR A 69 -6.79 -18.15 -2.27
CA TYR A 69 -5.58 -17.41 -1.93
C TYR A 69 -4.54 -17.45 -3.05
N TRP A 70 -4.25 -18.64 -3.59
CA TRP A 70 -3.28 -18.80 -4.68
C TRP A 70 -3.77 -18.21 -6.01
N GLU A 71 -5.08 -18.20 -6.26
CA GLU A 71 -5.63 -17.51 -7.44
C GLU A 71 -5.41 -16.00 -7.38
N VAL A 72 -5.66 -15.38 -6.22
CA VAL A 72 -5.34 -13.96 -6.01
C VAL A 72 -3.84 -13.72 -6.13
N GLY A 73 -3.03 -14.56 -5.50
CA GLY A 73 -1.57 -14.51 -5.59
C GLY A 73 -1.07 -14.53 -7.04
N ARG A 74 -1.60 -15.41 -7.90
CA ARG A 74 -1.22 -15.48 -9.32
C ARG A 74 -1.50 -14.19 -10.08
N ARG A 75 -2.53 -13.43 -9.70
CA ARG A 75 -2.90 -12.16 -10.35
C ARG A 75 -2.09 -10.98 -9.82
N VAL A 76 -1.84 -10.94 -8.51
CA VAL A 76 -1.18 -9.81 -7.85
C VAL A 76 0.35 -9.93 -7.90
N TYR A 77 0.90 -11.14 -7.84
CA TYR A 77 2.35 -11.37 -7.74
C TYR A 77 3.17 -10.79 -8.90
N PRO A 78 2.78 -10.92 -10.18
CA PRO A 78 3.55 -10.33 -11.28
C PRO A 78 3.69 -8.80 -11.14
N VAL A 79 2.62 -8.12 -10.69
CA VAL A 79 2.63 -6.67 -10.45
C VAL A 79 3.62 -6.32 -9.34
N ILE A 80 3.61 -7.05 -8.22
CA ILE A 80 4.55 -6.82 -7.11
C ILE A 80 5.98 -7.12 -7.53
N ARG A 81 6.21 -8.24 -8.22
CA ARG A 81 7.54 -8.69 -8.66
C ARG A 81 8.23 -7.65 -9.55
N ASP A 82 7.47 -7.02 -10.43
CA ASP A 82 8.01 -6.08 -11.43
C ASP A 82 7.99 -4.62 -10.95
N ALA A 83 7.33 -4.33 -9.81
CA ALA A 83 7.26 -3.00 -9.23
C ALA A 83 8.63 -2.51 -8.75
N LYS A 84 8.86 -1.19 -8.90
CA LYS A 84 10.06 -0.50 -8.42
C LYS A 84 9.70 0.54 -7.35
N PRO A 85 10.64 0.88 -6.45
CA PRO A 85 10.44 2.01 -5.54
C PRO A 85 10.10 3.29 -6.32
N ASN A 86 9.08 4.01 -5.86
CA ASN A 86 8.74 5.33 -6.38
C ASN A 86 9.40 6.45 -5.56
N ALA A 87 9.14 7.71 -5.92
CA ALA A 87 9.72 8.89 -5.28
C ALA A 87 9.50 8.93 -3.75
N ALA A 88 8.34 8.48 -3.25
CA ALA A 88 8.06 8.46 -1.82
C ALA A 88 8.95 7.44 -1.09
N HIS A 89 9.20 6.26 -1.67
CA HIS A 89 10.11 5.27 -1.07
C HIS A 89 11.55 5.78 -1.04
N ILE A 90 11.99 6.43 -2.13
CA ILE A 90 13.35 6.99 -2.23
C ILE A 90 13.54 8.13 -1.21
N ALA A 91 12.53 8.98 -1.03
CA ALA A 91 12.58 10.08 -0.07
C ALA A 91 12.68 9.63 1.40
N VAL A 92 12.15 8.44 1.72
CA VAL A 92 12.19 7.87 3.08
C VAL A 92 13.46 7.08 3.37
N ALA A 93 14.16 6.61 2.34
CA ALA A 93 15.33 5.75 2.49
C ALA A 93 16.64 6.47 2.89
N THR A 94 16.58 7.78 3.15
CA THR A 94 17.73 8.66 3.46
C THR A 94 18.27 8.52 4.87
#